data_AF-A0A2V8GU25-F1
#
_entry.id   AF-A0A2V8GU25-F1
#
_cell.length_a   1.000
_cell.length_b   1.000
_cell.length_c   1.000
_cell.angle_alpha   90.00
_cell.angle_beta   90.00
_cell.angle_gamma   90.00
#
_symmetry.space_group_name_H-M   'P 1'
#
loop_
_entity.id
_entity.type
_entity.pdbx_description
1 polymer ?
#
loop_
_entity_poly.entity_id
_entity_poly.type
_entity_poly.pdbx_seq_one_letter_code
_entity_poly.pdbx_strand_id
1 'polypeptide(L)' 'SVDKVQHVRAVLTAAGSSAPIEIDGGIDETTAARVVAAGATILVAGQAIFGNGDPESATRALRAAALGAATSSRA' A
#
# COMPACT_ATOMS: atom_id res chain seq x y z
N SER A 1 8.43 6.18 3.06
CA SER A 1 9.70 5.45 2.87
C SER A 1 9.45 3.98 3.15
N VAL A 2 9.85 3.10 2.23
CA VAL A 2 9.66 1.63 2.33
C VAL A 2 10.31 1.07 3.59
N ASP A 3 11.53 1.51 3.90
CA ASP A 3 12.29 1.02 5.06
C ASP A 3 11.57 1.30 6.39
N LYS A 4 10.87 2.44 6.48
CA LYS A 4 10.05 2.77 7.67
C LYS A 4 8.87 1.81 7.83
N VAL A 5 8.25 1.40 6.72
CA VAL A 5 7.13 0.43 6.75
C VAL A 5 7.63 -0.93 7.23
N GLN A 6 8.76 -1.39 6.71
CA GLN A 6 9.39 -2.66 7.13
C GLN A 6 9.77 -2.63 8.60
N HIS A 7 10.35 -1.52 9.07
CA HIS A 7 10.71 -1.34 10.48
C HIS A 7 9.47 -1.41 11.39
N VAL A 8 8.41 -0.69 11.05
CA VAL A 8 7.15 -0.74 11.82
C VAL A 8 6.55 -2.15 11.79
N ARG A 9 6.58 -2.85 10.65
CA ARG A 9 6.13 -4.23 10.56
C ARG A 9 6.91 -5.15 11.49
N ALA A 10 8.23 -5.02 11.55
CA ALA A 10 9.06 -5.78 12.47
C ALA A 10 8.72 -5.48 13.95
N VAL A 11 8.51 -4.21 14.31
CA VAL A 11 8.09 -3.82 15.68
C VAL A 11 6.73 -4.44 16.04
N LEU A 12 5.75 -4.40 15.14
CA LEU A 12 4.42 -4.99 15.37
C LEU A 12 4.49 -6.51 15.52
N THR A 13 5.28 -7.18 14.68
CA THR A 13 5.50 -8.63 14.79
C THR A 13 6.15 -9.00 16.12
N ALA A 14 7.20 -8.28 16.55
CA ALA A 14 7.86 -8.53 17.83
C ALA A 14 6.94 -8.32 19.03
N ALA A 15 5.97 -7.39 18.92
CA ALA A 15 4.96 -7.14 19.94
C ALA A 15 3.76 -8.10 19.87
N GLY A 16 3.72 -9.05 18.92
CA GLY A 16 2.56 -9.91 18.69
C GLY A 16 1.30 -9.16 18.24
N SER A 17 1.46 -7.95 17.69
CA SER A 17 0.36 -7.06 17.31
C SER A 17 -0.07 -7.27 15.86
N SER A 18 -1.38 -7.37 15.65
CA SER A 18 -2.02 -7.45 14.34
C SER A 18 -2.42 -6.09 13.76
N ALA A 19 -1.94 -4.98 14.35
CA ALA A 19 -2.31 -3.65 13.89
C ALA A 19 -2.02 -3.44 12.38
N PRO A 20 -2.96 -2.84 11.63
CA PRO A 20 -2.73 -2.49 10.24
C PRO A 20 -1.69 -1.36 10.15
N ILE A 21 -1.00 -1.28 9.01
CA ILE A 21 -0.16 -0.13 8.68
C ILE A 21 -0.86 0.64 7.55
N GLU A 22 -1.16 1.91 7.83
CA GLU A 22 -1.68 2.87 6.86
C GLU A 22 -0.55 3.74 6.31
N ILE A 23 -0.60 4.02 5.00
CA ILE A 23 0.26 5.01 4.35
C ILE A 23 -0.63 6.10 3.75
N ASP A 24 -0.47 7.31 4.27
CA ASP A 24 -1.12 8.52 3.79
C ASP A 24 -0.11 9.44 3.07
N GLY A 25 -0.38 9.69 1.79
CA GLY A 25 0.45 10.51 0.91
C GLY A 25 1.43 9.71 0.02
N GLY A 26 1.57 10.18 -1.23
CA GLY A 26 2.49 9.59 -2.21
C GLY A 26 2.09 8.22 -2.73
N ILE A 27 0.81 7.85 -2.65
CA ILE A 27 0.27 6.60 -3.18
C ILE A 27 -0.25 6.81 -4.61
N ASP A 28 0.28 6.03 -5.54
CA ASP A 28 -0.17 5.87 -6.92
C ASP A 28 0.12 4.43 -7.41
N GLU A 29 -0.16 4.16 -8.68
CA GLU A 29 0.05 2.85 -9.31
C GLU A 29 1.52 2.37 -9.27
N THR A 30 2.49 3.30 -9.20
CA THR A 30 3.92 2.99 -9.17
C THR A 30 4.45 2.75 -7.75
N THR A 31 3.80 3.34 -6.73
CA THR A 31 4.24 3.23 -5.33
C THR A 31 3.47 2.18 -4.53
N ALA A 32 2.20 1.92 -4.87
CA ALA A 32 1.32 1.02 -4.11
C ALA A 32 1.92 -0.38 -3.90
N ALA A 33 2.43 -0.99 -4.98
CA ALA A 33 3.05 -2.31 -4.93
C ALA A 33 4.19 -2.40 -3.89
N ARG A 34 5.05 -1.39 -3.86
CA ARG A 34 6.25 -1.36 -3.00
C ARG A 34 5.89 -1.24 -1.53
N VAL A 35 4.92 -0.39 -1.19
CA VAL A 35 4.51 -0.21 0.21
C VAL A 35 3.69 -1.38 0.73
N VAL A 36 2.88 -2.02 -0.13
CA VAL A 36 2.18 -3.28 0.22
C VAL A 36 3.18 -4.39 0.49
N ALA A 37 4.16 -4.59 -0.39
CA ALA A 37 5.23 -5.57 -0.19
C ALA A 37 6.06 -5.30 1.09
N ALA A 38 6.15 -4.03 1.51
CA ALA A 38 6.82 -3.64 2.74
C ALA A 38 6.00 -3.91 4.02
N GLY A 39 4.71 -4.26 3.89
CA GLY A 39 3.82 -4.60 5.01
C GLY A 39 2.71 -3.59 5.29
N ALA A 40 2.50 -2.60 4.41
CA ALA A 40 1.31 -1.74 4.47
C ALA A 40 0.06 -2.51 4.05
N THR A 41 -1.05 -2.25 4.74
CA THR A 41 -2.34 -2.91 4.50
C THR A 41 -3.45 -1.93 4.16
N ILE A 42 -3.26 -0.65 4.46
CA ILE A 42 -4.18 0.43 4.15
C ILE A 42 -3.42 1.49 3.36
N LEU A 43 -3.97 1.93 2.24
CA LEU A 43 -3.38 2.94 1.36
C LEU A 43 -4.37 4.09 1.21
N VAL A 44 -3.93 5.32 1.42
CA VAL A 44 -4.72 6.53 1.20
C VAL A 44 -4.23 7.23 -0.06
N ALA A 45 -5.12 7.40 -1.03
CA ALA A 45 -4.81 7.97 -2.33
C ALA A 45 -5.84 9.04 -2.72
N GLY A 46 -5.46 10.32 -2.61
CA GLY A 46 -6.29 11.44 -3.03
C GLY A 46 -6.10 11.75 -4.52
N GLN A 47 -4.98 12.42 -4.84
CA GLN A 47 -4.67 12.87 -6.21
C GLN A 47 -4.68 11.75 -7.24
N ALA A 48 -4.15 10.55 -6.90
CA ALA A 48 -4.14 9.43 -7.83
C ALA A 48 -5.54 8.91 -8.21
N ILE A 49 -6.56 9.09 -7.34
CA ILE A 49 -7.94 8.70 -7.62
C ILE A 49 -8.71 9.85 -8.29
N PHE A 50 -8.61 11.06 -7.73
CA PHE A 50 -9.50 12.16 -8.12
C PHE A 50 -8.89 13.16 -9.10
N GLY A 51 -7.60 13.05 -9.44
CA GLY A 51 -6.89 14.03 -10.27
C GLY A 51 -7.22 13.96 -11.77
N ASN A 52 -7.67 12.80 -12.26
CA ASN A 52 -7.78 12.52 -13.71
C ASN A 52 -9.24 12.49 -14.23
N GLY A 53 -10.23 12.85 -13.40
CA GLY A 53 -11.64 12.92 -13.81
C GLY A 53 -12.37 11.58 -13.95
N ASP A 54 -11.70 10.44 -13.75
CA ASP A 54 -12.29 9.10 -13.70
C ASP A 54 -11.86 8.34 -12.43
N PRO A 55 -12.53 8.62 -11.29
CA PRO A 55 -12.21 7.98 -10.01
C PRO A 55 -12.41 6.46 -10.00
N GLU A 56 -13.36 5.95 -10.79
CA GLU A 56 -13.65 4.51 -10.84
C GLU A 56 -12.49 3.76 -11.50
N SER A 57 -12.07 4.21 -12.69
CA SER A 57 -10.95 3.62 -13.41
C SER A 57 -9.65 3.72 -12.61
N ALA A 58 -9.37 4.89 -12.04
CA ALA A 58 -8.18 5.10 -11.21
C ALA A 58 -8.17 4.20 -9.96
N THR A 59 -9.32 4.04 -9.29
CA THR A 59 -9.44 3.13 -8.13
C THR A 59 -9.15 1.67 -8.54
N ARG A 60 -9.67 1.23 -9.69
CA ARG A 60 -9.41 -0.13 -10.20
C ARG A 60 -7.94 -0.34 -10.52
N ALA A 61 -7.30 0.61 -11.20
CA ALA A 61 -5.89 0.54 -11.57
C ALA A 61 -5.00 0.50 -10.32
N LEU A 62 -5.23 1.40 -9.36
CA LEU A 62 -4.50 1.42 -8.10
C LEU A 62 -4.65 0.11 -7.31
N ARG A 63 -5.87 -0.44 -7.25
CA ARG A 63 -6.12 -1.72 -6.59
C ARG A 63 -5.40 -2.89 -7.30
N ALA A 64 -5.38 -2.90 -8.63
CA ALA A 64 -4.66 -3.91 -9.40
C ALA A 64 -3.14 -3.84 -9.13
N ALA A 65 -2.56 -2.64 -9.12
CA ALA A 65 -1.16 -2.42 -8.79
C ALA A 65 -0.80 -2.89 -7.37
N ALA A 66 -1.66 -2.60 -6.39
CA ALA A 66 -1.48 -3.03 -5.00
C ALA A 66 -1.53 -4.56 -4.85
N LEU A 67 -2.48 -5.23 -5.51
CA LEU A 67 -2.69 -6.68 -5.37
C LEU A 67 -1.69 -7.52 -6.17
N GLY A 68 -1.19 -7.01 -7.30
CA GLY A 68 -0.13 -7.68 -8.06
C GLY A 68 1.10 -8.00 -7.19
N ALA A 69 1.43 -7.11 -6.24
CA ALA A 69 2.51 -7.32 -5.28
C ALA A 69 2.19 -8.35 -4.17
N ALA A 70 0.95 -8.39 -3.68
CA ALA A 70 0.54 -9.27 -2.59
C ALA A 70 0.54 -10.76 -2.99
N THR A 71 0.43 -11.05 -4.29
CA THR A 71 0.37 -12.42 -4.81
C THR A 71 1.75 -13.06 -4.92
N SER A 72 2.80 -12.26 -5.09
CA SER A 72 4.20 -12.72 -5.16
C SER A 72 4.85 -12.96 -3.79
N SER A 73 4.29 -12.41 -2.71
CA SER A 73 4.85 -12.50 -1.35
C SER A 73 4.31 -13.69 -0.54
N ARG A 74 3.34 -14.44 -1.06
CA ARG A 74 2.73 -15.61 -0.39
C ARG A 74 3.20 -16.96 -0.95
N ALA A 75 4.12 -16.96 -1.91
CA ALA A 75 4.84 -18.15 -2.40
C ALA A 75 6.18 -18.27 -1.66
#